data_AF-A0A972QDP3-F1
#
_entry.id   AF-A0A972QDP3-F1
#
_cell.length_a   1.000
_cell.length_b   1.000
_cell.length_c   1.000
_cell.angle_alpha   90.00
_cell.angle_beta   90.00
_cell.angle_gamma   90.00
#
_symmetry.space_group_name_H-M   'P 1'
#
loop_
_entity.id
_entity.type
_entity.pdbx_description
1 polymer ?
#
loop_
_entity_poly.entity_id
_entity_poly.type
_entity_poly.pdbx_seq_one_letter_code
_entity_poly.pdbx_strand_id
1 'polypeptide(L)'
;MNNYNAALDILGPELSILQNLEPKAIDKAGIPLLGEAVKRMRREEIDISPGYDGEFGRVKIFKDQERERLMGQKQPLTSVNRKMKNA
;
A
#
# COMPACT_ATOMS: atom_id res chain seq x y z
N MET A 1 19.42 4.69 -2.58
CA MET A 1 18.62 5.36 -3.62
C MET A 1 17.30 5.79 -3.00
N ASN A 2 16.86 7.03 -3.17
CA ASN A 2 15.53 7.45 -2.71
C ASN A 2 14.49 6.91 -3.70
N ASN A 3 13.46 6.20 -3.22
CA ASN A 3 12.43 5.60 -4.08
C ASN A 3 11.72 6.64 -4.95
N TYR A 4 11.62 7.88 -4.46
CA TYR A 4 11.08 9.00 -5.22
C TYR A 4 11.88 9.27 -6.50
N ASN A 5 13.20 9.51 -6.39
CA ASN A 5 14.05 9.78 -7.55
C ASN A 5 14.07 8.60 -8.53
N ALA A 6 14.10 7.36 -8.01
CA ALA A 6 14.05 6.16 -8.87
C ALA A 6 12.75 6.08 -9.67
N ALA A 7 11.61 6.45 -9.07
CA ALA A 7 10.34 6.51 -9.80
C ALA A 7 10.37 7.56 -10.91
N LEU A 8 10.95 8.74 -10.64
CA LEU A 8 11.08 9.80 -11.64
C LEU A 8 11.99 9.41 -12.80
N ASP A 9 13.13 8.79 -12.50
CA ASP A 9 14.12 8.38 -13.50
C ASP A 9 13.57 7.29 -14.43
N ILE A 10 12.74 6.38 -13.91
CA ILE A 10 12.21 5.23 -14.66
C ILE A 10 10.87 5.54 -15.35
N LEU A 11 9.96 6.21 -14.64
CA LEU A 11 8.57 6.38 -15.08
C LEU A 11 8.28 7.79 -15.61
N GLY A 12 9.16 8.76 -15.34
CA GLY A 12 9.02 10.15 -15.77
C GLY A 12 8.32 11.05 -14.73
N PRO A 13 7.61 12.10 -15.17
CA PRO A 13 7.09 13.15 -14.27
C PRO A 13 6.11 12.64 -13.22
N GLU A 14 6.23 13.13 -11.98
CA GLU A 14 5.41 12.73 -10.82
C GLU A 14 3.91 12.77 -11.10
N LEU A 15 3.39 13.87 -11.66
CA LEU A 15 1.96 14.02 -11.90
C LEU A 15 1.44 12.99 -12.90
N SER A 16 2.27 12.62 -13.89
CA SER A 16 1.93 11.55 -14.83
C SER A 16 1.89 10.19 -14.16
N ILE A 17 2.81 9.92 -13.22
CA ILE A 17 2.81 8.69 -12.41
C ILE A 17 1.52 8.63 -11.58
N LEU A 18 1.15 9.72 -10.91
CA LEU A 18 0.01 9.75 -10.01
C LEU A 18 -1.34 9.74 -10.74
N GLN A 19 -1.47 10.36 -11.91
CA GLN A 19 -2.77 10.55 -12.57
C GLN A 19 -2.99 9.67 -13.81
N ASN A 20 -1.96 9.46 -14.64
CA ASN A 20 -2.14 8.98 -16.01
C ASN A 20 -1.62 7.56 -16.24
N LEU A 21 -0.46 7.23 -15.68
CA LEU A 21 0.18 5.93 -15.87
C LEU A 21 -0.68 4.79 -15.32
N GLU A 22 -0.78 3.68 -16.06
CA GLU A 22 -1.46 2.49 -15.56
C GLU A 22 -0.69 1.89 -14.36
N PRO A 23 -1.38 1.39 -13.32
CA PRO A 23 -0.75 0.77 -12.15
C PRO A 23 0.29 -0.31 -12.49
N LYS A 24 0.00 -1.15 -13.50
CA LYS A 24 0.93 -2.19 -13.97
C LYS A 24 2.21 -1.63 -14.59
N ALA A 25 2.15 -0.44 -15.19
CA ALA A 25 3.35 0.23 -15.72
C ALA A 25 4.19 0.82 -14.58
N ILE A 26 3.54 1.32 -13.52
CA ILE A 26 4.21 1.85 -12.32
C ILE A 26 4.99 0.75 -11.60
N ASP A 27 4.48 -0.48 -11.55
CA ASP A 27 5.17 -1.63 -10.95
C ASP A 27 6.53 -1.94 -11.61
N LYS A 28 6.75 -1.50 -12.85
CA LYS A 28 8.05 -1.68 -13.56
C LYS A 28 9.19 -0.90 -12.91
N ALA A 29 8.90 0.10 -12.08
CA ALA A 29 9.93 0.81 -11.30
C ALA A 29 10.57 -0.08 -10.21
N GLY A 30 10.02 -1.27 -9.94
CA GLY A 30 10.57 -2.18 -8.93
C GLY A 30 10.38 -1.69 -7.50
N ILE A 31 9.55 -0.65 -7.30
CA ILE A 31 9.23 -0.11 -5.97
C ILE A 31 8.04 -0.89 -5.41
N PRO A 32 8.21 -1.63 -4.30
CA PRO A 32 7.16 -2.46 -3.74
C PRO A 32 5.88 -1.66 -3.45
N LEU A 33 4.73 -2.22 -3.84
CA LEU A 33 3.39 -1.70 -3.59
C LEU A 33 3.06 -0.35 -4.25
N LEU A 34 3.96 0.27 -5.03
CA LEU A 34 3.72 1.60 -5.59
C LEU A 34 2.53 1.62 -6.56
N GLY A 35 2.47 0.69 -7.50
CA GLY A 35 1.36 0.62 -8.46
C GLY A 35 0.02 0.37 -7.76
N GLU A 36 -0.02 -0.56 -6.81
CA GLU A 36 -1.23 -0.85 -6.04
C GLU A 36 -1.64 0.33 -5.14
N ALA A 37 -0.69 1.06 -4.55
CA ALA A 37 -0.98 2.25 -3.75
C ALA A 37 -1.63 3.35 -4.61
N VAL A 38 -1.05 3.66 -5.78
CA VAL A 38 -1.60 4.65 -6.71
C VAL A 38 -2.99 4.22 -7.20
N LYS A 39 -3.17 2.93 -7.51
CA LYS A 39 -4.46 2.38 -7.92
C LYS A 39 -5.54 2.58 -6.85
N ARG A 40 -5.25 2.30 -5.59
CA ARG A 40 -6.20 2.47 -4.47
C ARG A 40 -6.52 3.92 -4.21
N MET A 41 -5.51 4.79 -4.22
CA MET A 41 -5.72 6.25 -4.11
C MET A 41 -6.68 6.76 -5.18
N ARG A 42 -6.51 6.35 -6.44
CA ARG A 42 -7.40 6.75 -7.56
C ARG A 42 -8.83 6.20 -7.44
N ARG A 43 -9.02 5.10 -6.71
CA ARG A 43 -10.31 4.44 -6.51
C ARG A 43 -10.98 4.80 -5.19
N GLU A 44 -10.37 5.69 -4.41
CA GLU A 44 -10.82 6.01 -3.05
C GLU A 44 -10.90 4.77 -2.13
N GLU A 45 -10.14 3.72 -2.44
CA GLU A 45 -10.04 2.47 -1.67
C GLU A 45 -9.03 2.65 -0.51
N ILE A 46 -9.20 3.72 0.27
CA ILE A 46 -8.29 4.16 1.33
C ILE A 46 -9.06 4.49 2.60
N ASP A 47 -8.40 4.31 3.74
CA ASP A 47 -8.96 4.68 5.04
C ASP A 47 -8.51 6.10 5.40
N ILE A 48 -9.46 7.00 5.65
CA ILE A 48 -9.21 8.40 5.97
C ILE A 48 -9.75 8.67 7.38
N SER A 49 -8.84 8.94 8.29
CA SER A 49 -9.17 9.53 9.60
C SER A 49 -9.11 11.05 9.47
N PRO A 50 -10.23 11.78 9.57
CA PRO A 50 -10.23 13.22 9.45
C PRO A 50 -9.41 13.86 10.59
N GLY A 51 -8.82 15.01 10.29
CA GLY A 51 -8.17 15.87 11.28
C GLY A 51 -9.19 16.75 12.00
N TYR A 52 -8.76 17.41 13.08
CA TYR A 52 -9.61 18.29 13.88
C TYR A 52 -8.79 19.45 14.48
N ASP A 53 -9.39 20.64 14.64
CA ASP A 53 -8.80 21.84 15.26
C ASP A 53 -7.33 22.12 14.90
N GLY A 54 -7.03 22.19 13.60
CA GLY A 54 -5.69 22.51 13.11
C GLY A 54 -4.74 21.32 13.03
N GLU A 55 -5.17 20.12 13.42
CA GLU A 55 -4.44 18.87 13.17
C GLU A 55 -4.78 18.29 11.78
N PHE A 56 -3.78 17.78 11.08
CA PHE A 56 -3.98 17.05 9.84
C PHE A 56 -4.61 15.68 10.09
N GLY A 57 -5.48 15.27 9.16
CA GLY A 57 -5.98 13.90 9.13
C GLY A 57 -4.90 12.89 8.75
N ARG A 58 -5.23 11.61 8.89
CA ARG A 58 -4.37 10.49 8.49
C ARG A 58 -5.02 9.71 7.37
N VAL A 59 -4.23 9.39 6.35
CA VAL A 59 -4.63 8.50 5.25
C VAL A 59 -3.83 7.20 5.38
N LYS A 60 -4.54 6.07 5.41
CA LYS A 60 -3.95 4.72 5.44
C LYS A 60 -4.40 3.96 4.19
N ILE A 61 -3.46 3.66 3.30
CA ILE A 61 -3.72 2.95 2.03
C ILE A 61 -3.81 1.43 2.22
N PHE A 62 -3.03 0.89 3.15
CA PHE A 62 -2.95 -0.54 3.44
C PHE A 62 -3.19 -0.80 4.91
N LYS A 63 -3.97 -1.83 5.23
CA LYS A 63 -4.00 -2.40 6.58
C LYS A 63 -2.69 -3.13 6.85
N ASP A 64 -2.27 -3.18 8.11
CA ASP A 64 -0.93 -3.70 8.46
C ASP A 64 -0.77 -5.18 8.06
N GLN A 65 -1.77 -6.01 8.35
CA GLN A 65 -1.82 -7.42 7.92
C GLN A 65 -1.85 -7.59 6.39
N GLU A 66 -2.48 -6.65 5.69
CA GLU A 66 -2.58 -6.69 4.23
C GLU A 66 -1.25 -6.32 3.59
N ARG A 67 -0.55 -5.33 4.15
CA ARG A 67 0.80 -4.95 3.73
C ARG A 67 1.76 -6.12 3.85
N GLU A 68 1.76 -6.84 4.97
CA GLU A 68 2.60 -8.03 5.16
C GLU A 68 2.33 -9.10 4.10
N ARG A 69 1.05 -9.38 3.83
CA ARG A 69 0.64 -10.33 2.80
C ARG A 69 1.09 -9.89 1.40
N LEU A 70 0.91 -8.62 1.04
CA LEU A 70 1.28 -8.09 -0.28
C LEU A 70 2.80 -7.98 -0.46
N MET A 71 3.56 -7.81 0.64
CA MET A 71 5.02 -7.85 0.63
C MET A 71 5.59 -9.28 0.70
N GLY A 72 4.74 -10.31 0.71
CA GLY A 72 5.17 -11.71 0.72
C GLY A 72 5.73 -12.20 2.05
N GLN A 73 5.53 -11.46 3.15
CA GLN A 73 5.88 -11.96 4.48
C GLN A 73 4.87 -13.04 4.89
N LYS A 74 5.34 -14.29 4.97
CA LYS A 74 4.57 -15.39 5.54
C LYS A 74 4.27 -15.05 7.00
N GLN A 75 2.99 -14.86 7.34
CA GLN A 75 2.59 -14.89 8.74
C GLN A 75 3.11 -16.19 9.37
N PRO A 76 3.70 -16.15 10.58
CA PRO A 76 4.06 -17.38 11.27
C PRO A 76 2.78 -18.19 11.49
N LEU A 77 2.77 -19.45 11.07
CA LEU A 77 1.67 -20.42 11.23
C LEU A 77 1.34 -20.78 12.70
N THR A 78 1.72 -19.95 13.67
CA THR A 78 1.61 -20.25 15.10
C THR A 78 0.41 -19.55 15.71
N SER A 79 -0.79 -20.05 15.41
CA SER A 79 -1.92 -20.08 16.36
C SER A 79 -3.06 -20.89 15.76
N VAL A 80 -2.81 -22.19 15.51
CA VAL A 80 -3.90 -23.17 15.51
C VAL A 80 -4.46 -23.20 16.93
N ASN A 81 -5.60 -22.54 17.11
CA ASN A 81 -6.35 -22.47 18.34
C ASN A 81 -6.81 -23.88 18.74
N ARG A 82 -6.05 -24.56 19.62
CA ARG A 82 -6.37 -25.89 20.13
C ARG A 82 -7.38 -25.77 21.28
N LYS A 83 -8.58 -25.24 20.99
CA LYS A 83 -9.73 -25.35 21.88
C LYS A 83 -10.95 -25.75 21.07
N MET A 84 -11.17 -27.06 20.98
CA MET A 84 -12.50 -27.69 20.99
C MET A 84 -12.32 -29.20 20.89
N LYS A 85 -12.44 -29.88 22.02
CA LYS A 85 -13.17 -31.14 22.20
C LYS A 85 -13.42 -31.28 23.71
N ASN A 86 -14.53 -30.68 24.13
CA ASN A 86 -15.25 -31.11 25.33
C ASN A 86 -16.06 -32.35 24.93
N ALA A 87 -15.91 -33.44 25.68
CA ALA A 87 -16.89 -34.48 26.01
C ALA A 87 -16.14 -35.71 26.53
#